data_AF-A0A2S5C7Q5-F1
#
_entry.id   AF-A0A2S5C7Q5-F1
#
_cell.length_a   1.000
_cell.length_b   1.000
_cell.length_c   1.000
_cell.angle_alpha   90.00
_cell.angle_beta   90.00
_cell.angle_gamma   90.00
#
_symmetry.space_group_name_H-M   'P 1'
#
loop_
_entity.id
_entity.type
_entity.pdbx_description
1 polymer ?
#
loop_
_entity_poly.entity_id
_entity_poly.type
_entity_poly.pdbx_seq_one_letter_code
_entity_poly.pdbx_strand_id
1 'polypeptide(L)'
;MWKWVGIVLMLWSGCGIAICPDWSHMKAKQEITGLSAQIAHWNQAYWKEGKSDVSDEVYDQLNTRLAQWRRCFDDEPVSDDIPLASGTIKHPIAHTGVHKVVGKEELRKWLRVHHDLWAQPKVDGVAVTLVYKKGKLVQAISRGDGIKGEDWTAQVQKIPVIPITLQGPLADSVLQGELFLLSNGHVQQQMGGMNARAKVAGLMMRQTHQPVLDNLGVFIWAWPDGPQSMAQRLAELTKAGFALTERYTRVVRTADEVEQIKNQWQTSPLPFATDGIVVRSAIEPAGERWQPGEGDWVVAWKYLPVSQLAEVKAIQFAVGRTGKISVVAILEPVQLDDKRVQRVSLGSVGRWRTLDIAPGDQVLVSLAGQGIPRVDNVVWRGVERIKPVPPASHFSPLTCFYASPDCLEQFFARFVWLSSRQVLDIEGLGDSNWRLLHQAHHFEHIFSWLALTKEQLQSTPGFNSARGLQLWHRFEFARQQPFTRWMSAFGVPLPATAIKALNERSWRELRDKDAGSWHQLPGIGPEKAQRLVAFFHDPVIVNLAVWLGEQGVKGF
;
A
#
# COMPACT_ATOMS: atom_id res chain seq x y z
N MET A 1 -40.74 56.60 -6.68
CA MET A 1 -41.41 55.59 -7.53
C MET A 1 -40.56 55.42 -8.79
N TRP A 2 -39.52 54.57 -8.83
CA TRP A 2 -39.55 53.11 -9.09
C TRP A 2 -40.30 52.80 -10.40
N LYS A 3 -39.73 52.16 -11.43
CA LYS A 3 -38.76 51.05 -11.47
C LYS A 3 -37.97 51.02 -12.80
N TRP A 4 -36.70 50.61 -12.75
CA TRP A 4 -35.97 50.00 -13.87
C TRP A 4 -35.54 48.60 -13.41
N VAL A 5 -35.89 47.57 -14.17
CA VAL A 5 -35.47 46.18 -13.92
C VAL A 5 -34.50 45.80 -15.03
N GLY A 6 -33.23 45.70 -14.67
CA GLY A 6 -32.18 45.11 -15.49
C GLY A 6 -32.12 43.60 -15.27
N ILE A 7 -32.12 42.84 -16.36
CA ILE A 7 -31.90 41.39 -16.38
C ILE A 7 -30.38 41.16 -16.34
N VAL A 8 -29.88 40.60 -15.24
CA VAL A 8 -28.51 40.08 -15.12
C VAL A 8 -28.56 38.57 -15.34
N LEU A 9 -28.00 38.13 -16.46
CA LEU A 9 -27.65 36.73 -16.74
C LEU A 9 -26.41 36.37 -15.92
N MET A 10 -26.59 35.71 -14.77
CA MET A 10 -25.49 35.04 -14.07
C MET A 10 -25.20 33.70 -14.75
N LEU A 11 -24.09 33.66 -15.49
CA LEU A 11 -23.36 32.45 -15.85
C LEU A 11 -22.83 31.79 -14.56
N TRP A 12 -23.45 30.69 -14.14
CA TRP A 12 -22.88 29.81 -13.13
C TRP A 12 -21.75 29.00 -13.75
N SER A 13 -20.53 29.49 -13.55
CA SER A 13 -19.30 28.71 -13.69
C SER A 13 -19.29 27.60 -12.64
N GLY A 14 -19.48 26.35 -13.07
CA GLY A 14 -19.31 25.18 -12.22
C GLY A 14 -17.85 24.99 -11.84
N CYS A 15 -17.41 25.64 -10.77
CA CYS A 15 -16.27 25.16 -9.99
C CYS A 15 -16.66 23.80 -9.40
N GLY A 16 -15.89 22.75 -9.70
CA GLY A 16 -16.00 21.46 -9.03
C GLY A 16 -15.64 21.63 -7.56
N ILE A 17 -16.63 21.98 -6.73
CA ILE A 17 -16.48 22.05 -5.27
C ILE A 17 -16.23 20.61 -4.79
N ALA A 18 -15.10 20.40 -4.11
CA ALA A 18 -14.86 19.17 -3.37
C ALA A 18 -15.93 19.05 -2.28
N ILE A 19 -16.92 18.17 -2.49
CA ILE A 19 -18.04 17.99 -1.57
C ILE A 19 -17.49 17.34 -0.29
N CYS A 20 -17.43 18.09 0.81
CA CYS A 20 -17.17 17.54 2.12
C CYS A 20 -18.34 16.62 2.51
N PRO A 21 -18.06 15.43 3.10
CA PRO A 21 -19.12 14.56 3.58
C PRO A 21 -19.96 15.26 4.67
N ASP A 22 -21.26 14.97 4.75
CA ASP A 22 -22.10 15.43 5.87
C ASP A 22 -21.93 14.48 7.08
N TRP A 23 -20.81 14.63 7.79
CA TRP A 23 -20.45 13.81 8.95
C TRP A 23 -20.37 14.64 10.23
N SER A 24 -20.74 14.04 11.36
CA SER A 24 -20.43 14.63 12.67
C SER A 24 -18.93 14.63 12.91
N HIS A 25 -18.40 15.62 13.66
CA HIS A 25 -16.97 15.72 14.00
C HIS A 25 -16.40 14.40 14.58
N MET A 26 -17.19 13.69 15.38
CA MET A 26 -16.81 12.41 15.97
C MET A 26 -16.60 11.31 14.91
N LYS A 27 -17.48 11.25 13.90
CA LYS A 27 -17.38 10.30 12.79
C LYS A 27 -16.22 10.63 11.88
N ALA A 28 -16.02 11.92 11.58
CA ALA A 28 -14.87 12.38 10.81
C ALA A 28 -13.54 11.97 11.47
N LYS A 29 -13.39 12.20 12.78
CA LYS A 29 -12.19 11.80 13.54
C LYS A 29 -11.92 10.30 13.47
N GLN A 30 -12.96 9.46 13.49
CA GLN A 30 -12.85 8.00 13.40
C GLN A 30 -12.40 7.54 12.00
N GLU A 31 -13.01 8.07 10.95
CA GLU A 31 -12.66 7.73 9.55
C GLU A 31 -11.23 8.19 9.22
N ILE A 32 -10.84 9.39 9.65
CA ILE A 32 -9.47 9.91 9.52
C ILE A 32 -8.46 9.01 10.25
N THR A 33 -8.76 8.59 11.48
CA THR A 33 -7.87 7.73 12.28
C THR A 33 -7.73 6.34 11.66
N GLY A 34 -8.84 5.73 11.23
CA GLY A 34 -8.86 4.39 10.64
C GLY A 34 -8.08 4.32 9.33
N LEU A 35 -8.29 5.30 8.45
CA LEU A 35 -7.57 5.39 7.19
C LEU A 35 -6.07 5.67 7.40
N SER A 36 -5.72 6.56 8.34
CA SER A 36 -4.32 6.84 8.71
C SER A 36 -3.59 5.57 9.18
N ALA A 37 -4.24 4.72 10.00
CA ALA A 37 -3.63 3.48 10.49
C ALA A 37 -3.42 2.43 9.40
N GLN A 38 -4.35 2.33 8.44
CA GLN A 38 -4.23 1.40 7.31
C GLN A 38 -3.08 1.80 6.37
N ILE A 39 -2.95 3.09 6.09
CA ILE A 39 -1.82 3.65 5.33
C ILE A 39 -0.50 3.32 6.04
N ALA A 40 -0.42 3.53 7.35
CA ALA A 40 0.76 3.21 8.16
C ALA A 40 1.13 1.71 8.11
N HIS A 41 0.15 0.82 8.07
CA HIS A 41 0.38 -0.63 7.94
C HIS A 41 0.99 -1.00 6.59
N TRP A 42 0.45 -0.46 5.49
CA TRP A 42 1.01 -0.69 4.16
C TRP A 42 2.41 -0.14 4.02
N ASN A 43 2.68 1.01 4.63
CA ASN A 43 4.04 1.52 4.75
C ASN A 43 4.93 0.49 5.43
N GLN A 44 4.54 -0.03 6.60
CA GLN A 44 5.36 -1.01 7.30
C GLN A 44 5.64 -2.29 6.48
N ALA A 45 4.66 -2.83 5.77
CA ALA A 45 4.82 -4.00 4.91
C ALA A 45 5.79 -3.72 3.74
N TYR A 46 5.62 -2.55 3.12
CA TYR A 46 6.49 -2.06 2.05
C TYR A 46 7.94 -1.90 2.53
N TRP A 47 8.15 -1.26 3.68
CA TRP A 47 9.47 -0.94 4.20
C TRP A 47 10.22 -2.16 4.76
N LYS A 48 9.55 -3.06 5.51
CA LYS A 48 10.23 -4.18 6.17
C LYS A 48 10.38 -5.43 5.30
N GLU A 49 9.42 -5.66 4.40
CA GLU A 49 9.34 -6.93 3.67
C GLU A 49 9.56 -6.77 2.16
N GLY A 50 9.66 -5.53 1.66
CA GLY A 50 9.71 -5.27 0.22
C GLY A 50 8.43 -5.71 -0.51
N LYS A 51 7.32 -5.86 0.24
CA LYS A 51 6.01 -6.30 -0.27
C LYS A 51 5.04 -5.15 -0.16
N SER A 52 4.24 -4.93 -1.20
CA SER A 52 3.13 -3.99 -1.12
C SER A 52 1.81 -4.72 -1.22
N ASP A 53 1.03 -4.64 -0.15
CA ASP A 53 -0.29 -5.27 -0.04
C ASP A 53 -1.36 -4.51 -0.85
N VAL A 54 -1.06 -3.30 -1.31
CA VAL A 54 -1.91 -2.48 -2.20
C VAL A 54 -1.09 -1.77 -3.27
N SER A 55 -1.73 -1.37 -4.36
CA SER A 55 -1.06 -0.62 -5.44
C SER A 55 -0.82 0.83 -5.03
N ASP A 56 0.25 1.46 -5.53
CA ASP A 56 0.52 2.90 -5.32
C ASP A 56 -0.67 3.80 -5.64
N GLU A 57 -1.45 3.52 -6.69
CA GLU A 57 -2.64 4.34 -7.01
C GLU A 57 -3.73 4.23 -5.94
N VAL A 58 -3.95 3.05 -5.36
CA VAL A 58 -4.88 2.88 -4.23
C VAL A 58 -4.32 3.57 -2.99
N TYR A 59 -3.02 3.43 -2.74
CA TYR A 59 -2.32 4.11 -1.64
C TYR A 59 -2.44 5.64 -1.78
N ASP A 60 -2.22 6.19 -2.97
CA ASP A 60 -2.27 7.63 -3.25
C ASP A 60 -3.69 8.18 -3.28
N GLN A 61 -4.67 7.43 -3.80
CA GLN A 61 -6.09 7.80 -3.75
C GLN A 61 -6.58 7.83 -2.29
N LEU A 62 -6.12 6.89 -1.48
CA LEU A 62 -6.46 6.83 -0.06
C LEU A 62 -5.74 7.92 0.75
N ASN A 63 -4.50 8.26 0.43
CA ASN A 63 -3.82 9.44 1.00
C ASN A 63 -4.51 10.74 0.60
N THR A 64 -4.88 10.89 -0.67
CA THR A 64 -5.63 12.06 -1.18
C THR A 64 -6.98 12.18 -0.46
N ARG A 65 -7.68 11.06 -0.26
CA ARG A 65 -8.95 10.99 0.47
C ARG A 65 -8.78 11.37 1.94
N LEU A 66 -7.72 10.89 2.58
CA LEU A 66 -7.38 11.24 3.97
C LEU A 66 -7.11 12.74 4.12
N ALA A 67 -6.32 13.33 3.21
CA ALA A 67 -6.04 14.76 3.18
C ALA A 67 -7.29 15.61 2.93
N GLN A 68 -8.22 15.13 2.09
CA GLN A 68 -9.52 15.77 1.89
C GLN A 68 -10.36 15.75 3.17
N TRP A 69 -10.41 14.62 3.89
CA TRP A 69 -11.20 14.52 5.12
C TRP A 69 -10.65 15.39 6.24
N ARG A 70 -9.32 15.45 6.42
CA ARG A 70 -8.68 16.35 7.39
C ARG A 70 -9.05 17.81 7.14
N ARG A 71 -9.01 18.25 5.87
CA ARG A 71 -9.44 19.61 5.44
C ARG A 71 -10.91 19.93 5.71
N CYS A 72 -11.79 18.93 5.78
CA CYS A 72 -13.22 19.15 5.96
C CYS A 72 -13.66 19.24 7.43
N PHE A 73 -12.85 18.76 8.40
CA PHE A 73 -13.36 18.48 9.76
C PHE A 73 -12.42 18.82 10.93
N ASP A 74 -11.17 19.24 10.68
CA ASP A 74 -10.25 19.71 11.74
C ASP A 74 -10.19 21.26 11.74
N ASP A 75 -10.39 21.89 12.91
CA ASP A 75 -10.38 23.36 13.13
C ASP A 75 -9.01 23.90 13.62
N GLU A 76 -8.00 23.04 13.80
CA GLU A 76 -6.62 23.44 14.11
C GLU A 76 -5.69 23.13 12.92
N PRO A 77 -4.74 24.03 12.58
CA PRO A 77 -3.70 23.71 11.63
C PRO A 77 -2.71 22.76 12.30
N VAL A 78 -2.96 21.46 12.21
CA VAL A 78 -2.05 20.42 12.65
C VAL A 78 -1.41 19.80 11.40
N SER A 79 -0.07 19.79 11.38
CA SER A 79 0.79 19.54 10.23
C SER A 79 0.48 18.25 9.46
N ASP A 80 0.84 18.28 8.18
CA ASP A 80 0.71 17.23 7.16
C ASP A 80 1.51 15.94 7.43
N ASP A 81 1.32 15.32 8.60
CA ASP A 81 2.07 14.14 9.00
C ASP A 81 1.17 12.89 8.88
N ILE A 82 1.41 12.11 7.82
CA ILE A 82 1.06 10.69 7.70
C ILE A 82 2.22 9.91 8.31
N PRO A 83 2.06 8.92 9.19
CA PRO A 83 3.17 8.01 9.45
C PRO A 83 3.26 7.01 8.29
N LEU A 84 4.09 7.31 7.28
CA LEU A 84 4.92 6.21 6.75
C LEU A 84 5.84 5.73 7.87
N ALA A 85 6.53 4.59 7.72
CA ALA A 85 7.39 4.11 8.80
C ALA A 85 8.33 5.23 9.25
N SER A 86 8.02 5.82 10.41
CA SER A 86 8.91 6.72 11.12
C SER A 86 10.05 5.81 11.53
N GLY A 87 11.06 5.66 10.66
CA GLY A 87 12.36 5.40 11.21
C GLY A 87 12.66 6.50 12.23
N THR A 88 13.45 6.21 13.24
CA THR A 88 13.58 7.11 14.40
C THR A 88 14.30 8.41 14.07
N ILE A 89 14.82 8.54 12.85
CA ILE A 89 15.73 9.60 12.44
C ILE A 89 14.95 10.70 11.72
N LYS A 90 14.89 11.88 12.35
CA LYS A 90 14.30 13.07 11.75
C LYS A 90 15.16 13.56 10.58
N HIS A 91 14.51 13.87 9.46
CA HIS A 91 15.16 14.53 8.34
C HIS A 91 15.52 15.98 8.71
N PRO A 92 16.72 16.48 8.34
CA PRO A 92 17.02 17.90 8.46
C PRO A 92 16.08 18.77 7.62
N ILE A 93 15.67 18.24 6.47
CA ILE A 93 14.75 18.86 5.51
C ILE A 93 13.76 17.81 5.04
N ALA A 94 12.46 18.11 5.14
CA ALA A 94 11.42 17.13 4.83
C ALA A 94 11.38 16.78 3.33
N HIS A 95 10.83 15.61 2.98
CA HIS A 95 10.48 15.26 1.61
C HIS A 95 9.06 15.73 1.30
N THR A 96 8.91 16.53 0.25
CA THR A 96 7.58 17.00 -0.20
C THR A 96 6.84 15.95 -1.04
N GLY A 97 7.56 15.07 -1.74
CA GLY A 97 6.96 14.23 -2.76
C GLY A 97 6.66 15.04 -4.04
N VAL A 98 5.88 14.45 -4.95
CA VAL A 98 5.56 15.07 -6.25
C VAL A 98 4.09 14.86 -6.58
N HIS A 99 3.41 15.91 -7.05
CA HIS A 99 2.05 15.78 -7.55
C HIS A 99 2.05 15.06 -8.90
N LYS A 100 1.00 14.28 -9.19
CA LYS A 100 0.90 13.53 -10.44
C LYS A 100 0.00 14.26 -11.41
N VAL A 101 0.46 14.42 -12.65
CA VAL A 101 -0.38 14.87 -13.76
C VAL A 101 -0.70 13.68 -14.66
N VAL A 102 -1.96 13.56 -15.06
CA VAL A 102 -2.47 12.42 -15.83
C VAL A 102 -2.10 12.55 -17.32
N GLY A 103 -1.99 13.78 -17.81
CA GLY A 103 -1.75 14.03 -19.23
C GLY A 103 -1.27 15.44 -19.54
N LYS A 104 -1.01 15.64 -20.83
CA LYS A 104 -0.44 16.87 -21.38
C LYS A 104 -1.24 18.14 -21.06
N GLU A 105 -2.57 18.06 -21.06
CA GLU A 105 -3.42 19.22 -20.77
C GLU A 105 -3.31 19.69 -19.32
N GLU A 106 -3.19 18.76 -18.37
CA GLU A 106 -3.01 19.08 -16.96
C GLU A 106 -1.62 19.67 -16.72
N LEU A 107 -0.59 19.08 -17.34
CA LEU A 107 0.75 19.68 -17.36
C LEU A 107 0.69 21.10 -17.92
N ARG A 108 0.03 21.33 -19.05
CA ARG A 108 -0.10 22.67 -19.65
C ARG A 108 -0.74 23.68 -18.70
N LYS A 109 -1.69 23.27 -17.85
CA LYS A 109 -2.26 24.16 -16.82
C LYS A 109 -1.23 24.48 -15.74
N TRP A 110 -0.49 23.48 -15.26
CA TRP A 110 0.56 23.66 -14.25
C TRP A 110 1.68 24.60 -14.73
N LEU A 111 2.07 24.51 -16.01
CA LEU A 111 3.07 25.38 -16.64
C LEU A 111 2.62 26.86 -16.77
N ARG A 112 1.34 27.19 -16.60
CA ARG A 112 0.87 28.60 -16.69
C ARG A 112 1.25 29.44 -15.47
N VAL A 113 1.45 28.80 -14.33
CA VAL A 113 1.74 29.46 -13.05
C VAL A 113 3.17 29.24 -12.58
N HIS A 114 3.96 28.45 -13.32
CA HIS A 114 5.36 28.16 -13.02
C HIS A 114 6.26 28.52 -14.21
N HIS A 115 7.45 29.05 -13.92
CA HIS A 115 8.45 29.47 -14.91
C HIS A 115 9.82 28.87 -14.56
N ASP A 116 10.82 29.10 -15.43
CA ASP A 116 12.18 28.57 -15.28
C ASP A 116 12.22 27.05 -15.00
N LEU A 117 11.69 26.31 -15.96
CA LEU A 117 11.32 24.91 -15.77
C LEU A 117 12.40 23.94 -16.24
N TRP A 118 12.48 22.82 -15.53
CA TRP A 118 13.46 21.78 -15.77
C TRP A 118 12.80 20.41 -15.75
N ALA A 119 13.12 19.59 -16.74
CA ALA A 119 12.72 18.21 -16.85
C ALA A 119 13.83 17.27 -16.38
N GLN A 120 13.46 16.26 -15.59
CA GLN A 120 14.35 15.22 -15.08
C GLN A 120 13.68 13.85 -15.25
N PRO A 121 14.43 12.77 -15.49
CA PRO A 121 13.85 11.44 -15.56
C PRO A 121 13.25 11.09 -14.20
N LYS A 122 12.06 10.49 -14.19
CA LYS A 122 11.51 9.94 -12.96
C LYS A 122 12.16 8.58 -12.72
N VAL A 123 13.34 8.58 -12.12
CA VAL A 123 14.15 7.39 -11.85
C VAL A 123 13.37 6.43 -10.96
N ASP A 124 13.32 5.15 -11.35
CA ASP A 124 12.61 4.12 -10.59
C ASP A 124 13.53 3.48 -9.52
N GLY A 125 13.40 3.97 -8.29
CA GLY A 125 14.25 3.60 -7.18
C GLY A 125 13.60 3.84 -5.82
N VAL A 126 14.44 4.12 -4.82
CA VAL A 126 14.00 4.55 -3.48
C VAL A 126 14.66 5.87 -3.08
N ALA A 127 13.87 6.79 -2.53
CA ALA A 127 14.37 8.08 -2.08
C ALA A 127 15.30 7.96 -0.86
N VAL A 128 16.37 8.77 -0.87
CA VAL A 128 17.38 8.88 0.18
C VAL A 128 17.71 10.35 0.47
N THR A 129 17.94 10.68 1.73
CA THR A 129 18.57 11.95 2.16
C THR A 129 20.02 11.67 2.53
N LEU A 130 20.96 12.42 1.96
CA LEU A 130 22.38 12.41 2.32
C LEU A 130 22.73 13.69 3.08
N VAL A 131 23.31 13.55 4.26
CA VAL A 131 23.71 14.69 5.11
C VAL A 131 25.22 14.74 5.19
N TYR A 132 25.80 15.82 4.66
CA TYR A 132 27.21 16.12 4.76
C TYR A 132 27.44 17.20 5.81
N LYS A 133 28.42 17.00 6.69
CA LYS A 133 28.89 18.00 7.64
C LYS A 133 30.40 18.05 7.66
N LYS A 134 30.98 19.24 7.58
CA LYS A 134 32.44 19.46 7.50
C LYS A 134 33.10 18.56 6.46
N GLY A 135 32.43 18.39 5.33
CA GLY A 135 32.90 17.61 4.20
C GLY A 135 32.76 16.10 4.33
N LYS A 136 32.11 15.53 5.37
CA LYS A 136 31.94 14.07 5.51
C LYS A 136 30.48 13.67 5.47
N LEU A 137 30.16 12.54 4.83
CA LEU A 137 28.85 11.91 4.89
C LEU A 137 28.61 11.39 6.31
N VAL A 138 27.79 12.09 7.09
CA VAL A 138 27.50 11.75 8.49
C VAL A 138 26.19 10.98 8.65
N GLN A 139 25.28 11.07 7.68
CA GLN A 139 23.98 10.41 7.77
C GLN A 139 23.42 10.13 6.38
N ALA A 140 22.81 8.96 6.21
CA ALA A 140 21.93 8.65 5.09
C ALA A 140 20.60 8.12 5.60
N ILE A 141 19.49 8.68 5.14
CA ILE A 141 18.16 8.44 5.70
C ILE A 141 17.23 8.00 4.58
N SER A 142 16.47 6.93 4.79
CA SER A 142 15.37 6.57 3.89
C SER A 142 14.30 7.66 3.87
N ARG A 143 13.45 7.70 2.84
CA ARG A 143 12.34 8.67 2.81
C ARG A 143 11.46 8.57 4.07
N GLY A 144 11.10 7.36 4.49
CA GLY A 144 10.12 7.12 5.56
C GLY A 144 8.87 7.94 5.32
N ASP A 145 8.40 8.69 6.31
CA ASP A 145 7.21 9.55 6.22
C ASP A 145 7.41 10.91 5.54
N GLY A 146 8.65 11.16 5.13
CA GLY A 146 9.09 12.44 4.61
C GLY A 146 9.56 13.40 5.70
N ILE A 147 9.25 13.17 6.98
CA ILE A 147 9.75 13.94 8.12
C ILE A 147 10.74 13.12 8.95
N LYS A 148 10.55 11.82 8.96
CA LYS A 148 11.35 10.81 9.63
C LYS A 148 11.55 9.61 8.71
N GLY A 149 12.74 9.02 8.78
CA GLY A 149 13.10 7.84 8.01
C GLY A 149 14.07 6.94 8.74
N GLU A 150 14.42 5.84 8.10
CA GLU A 150 15.32 4.83 8.67
C GLU A 150 16.77 5.19 8.37
N ASP A 151 17.67 4.81 9.30
CA ASP A 151 19.10 5.00 9.10
C ASP A 151 19.65 3.99 8.10
N TRP A 152 20.07 4.48 6.94
CA TRP A 152 20.75 3.72 5.90
C TRP A 152 22.24 4.04 5.79
N THR A 153 22.81 4.82 6.73
CA THR A 153 24.19 5.34 6.68
C THR A 153 25.21 4.22 6.43
N ALA A 154 25.11 3.12 7.19
CA ALA A 154 26.04 2.00 7.08
C ALA A 154 26.00 1.30 5.70
N GLN A 155 24.86 1.29 5.02
CA GLN A 155 24.74 0.70 3.68
C GLN A 155 25.11 1.67 2.59
N VAL A 156 24.68 2.93 2.71
CA VAL A 156 24.97 3.99 1.75
C VAL A 156 26.46 4.29 1.67
N GLN A 157 27.20 4.25 2.80
CA GLN A 157 28.66 4.41 2.81
C GLN A 157 29.42 3.33 2.03
N LYS A 158 28.79 2.19 1.73
CA LYS A 158 29.38 1.10 0.94
C LYS A 158 29.05 1.22 -0.55
N ILE A 159 28.18 2.15 -0.95
CA ILE A 159 27.81 2.36 -2.35
C ILE A 159 28.92 3.18 -3.03
N PRO A 160 29.68 2.63 -4.00
CA PRO A 160 30.88 3.28 -4.51
C PRO A 160 30.65 4.64 -5.18
N VAL A 161 29.48 4.84 -5.81
CA VAL A 161 29.17 6.09 -6.52
C VAL A 161 28.87 7.27 -5.58
N ILE A 162 28.67 7.03 -4.28
CA ILE A 162 28.34 8.06 -3.31
C ILE A 162 29.64 8.55 -2.66
N PRO A 163 30.07 9.81 -2.89
CA PRO A 163 31.28 10.34 -2.29
C PRO A 163 31.14 10.37 -0.76
N ILE A 164 32.04 9.74 -0.03
CA ILE A 164 32.06 9.81 1.44
C ILE A 164 32.59 11.15 1.97
N THR A 165 33.33 11.88 1.11
CA THR A 165 33.91 13.19 1.41
C THR A 165 33.57 14.17 0.30
N LEU A 166 33.09 15.37 0.67
CA LEU A 166 32.80 16.48 -0.23
C LEU A 166 33.59 17.73 0.19
N GLN A 167 33.77 18.66 -0.74
CA GLN A 167 34.48 19.91 -0.53
C GLN A 167 33.64 21.10 -1.00
N GLY A 168 34.08 22.31 -0.67
CA GLY A 168 33.47 23.55 -1.13
C GLY A 168 32.03 23.70 -0.64
N PRO A 169 31.11 24.25 -1.47
CA PRO A 169 29.73 24.52 -1.08
C PRO A 169 28.94 23.30 -0.56
N LEU A 170 29.34 22.08 -0.93
CA LEU A 170 28.67 20.85 -0.52
C LEU A 170 29.21 20.25 0.79
N ALA A 171 30.24 20.85 1.39
CA ALA A 171 30.84 20.33 2.62
C ALA A 171 29.86 20.29 3.80
N ASP A 172 28.93 21.25 3.84
CA ASP A 172 27.82 21.30 4.79
C ASP A 172 26.52 21.39 3.97
N SER A 173 25.97 20.23 3.59
CA SER A 173 24.83 20.15 2.70
C SER A 173 23.88 19.01 3.05
N VAL A 174 22.62 19.20 2.67
CA VAL A 174 21.58 18.17 2.68
C VAL A 174 21.17 17.94 1.25
N LEU A 175 21.38 16.72 0.76
CA LEU A 175 21.02 16.32 -0.60
C LEU A 175 19.88 15.30 -0.52
N GLN A 176 18.86 15.47 -1.35
CA GLN A 176 17.81 14.47 -1.53
C GLN A 176 17.93 13.87 -2.93
N GLY A 177 17.89 12.55 -3.00
CA GLY A 177 18.13 11.80 -4.22
C GLY A 177 17.36 10.50 -4.28
N GLU A 178 17.55 9.76 -5.37
CA GLU A 178 16.99 8.43 -5.58
C GLU A 178 18.14 7.42 -5.69
N LEU A 179 18.15 6.39 -4.85
CA LEU A 179 18.98 5.21 -5.04
C LEU A 179 18.28 4.28 -6.04
N PHE A 180 19.01 3.83 -7.06
CA PHE A 180 18.44 3.03 -8.13
C PHE A 180 19.40 1.91 -8.56
N LEU A 181 18.88 0.92 -9.28
CA LEU A 181 19.69 -0.15 -9.86
C LEU A 181 20.29 0.29 -11.20
N LEU A 182 21.62 0.27 -11.32
CA LEU A 182 22.32 0.52 -12.57
C LEU A 182 21.96 -0.57 -13.59
N SER A 183 21.52 -0.14 -14.76
CA SER A 183 21.18 -0.99 -15.89
C SER A 183 21.55 -0.26 -17.18
N ASN A 184 22.83 -0.36 -17.55
CA ASN A 184 23.34 0.31 -18.74
C ASN A 184 22.65 -0.22 -20.01
N GLY A 185 22.04 0.68 -20.78
CA GLY A 185 21.33 0.31 -22.00
C GLY A 185 19.86 -0.05 -21.78
N HIS A 186 19.30 0.25 -20.61
CA HIS A 186 17.90 -0.01 -20.29
C HIS A 186 16.96 0.80 -21.18
N VAL A 187 16.02 0.12 -21.85
CA VAL A 187 14.97 0.76 -22.67
C VAL A 187 13.62 0.50 -22.00
N GLN A 188 13.03 1.52 -21.40
CA GLN A 188 11.81 1.39 -20.60
C GLN A 188 10.64 0.77 -21.38
N GLN A 189 10.45 1.12 -22.65
CA GLN A 189 9.35 0.56 -23.45
C GLN A 189 9.47 -0.96 -23.65
N GLN A 190 10.69 -1.50 -23.66
CA GLN A 190 10.96 -2.90 -23.96
C GLN A 190 11.16 -3.75 -22.70
N MET A 191 11.81 -3.18 -21.69
CA MET A 191 12.28 -3.88 -20.49
C MET A 191 11.46 -3.55 -19.23
N GLY A 192 10.67 -2.47 -19.30
CA GLY A 192 9.90 -1.87 -18.22
C GLY A 192 10.62 -1.75 -16.87
N GLY A 193 9.90 -1.85 -15.75
CA GLY A 193 10.42 -1.47 -14.44
C GLY A 193 11.47 -2.42 -13.83
N MET A 194 11.57 -3.66 -14.33
CA MET A 194 12.47 -4.73 -13.84
C MET A 194 12.44 -4.98 -12.32
N ASN A 195 11.36 -4.57 -11.65
CA ASN A 195 11.22 -4.53 -10.19
C ASN A 195 12.42 -3.83 -9.50
N ALA A 196 13.01 -2.82 -10.16
CA ALA A 196 14.24 -2.17 -9.72
C ALA A 196 14.10 -1.58 -8.32
N ARG A 197 13.01 -0.85 -8.08
CA ARG A 197 12.69 -0.25 -6.78
C ARG A 197 12.65 -1.25 -5.62
N ALA A 198 11.95 -2.38 -5.77
CA ALA A 198 11.87 -3.37 -4.70
C ALA A 198 13.23 -4.05 -4.44
N LYS A 199 14.04 -4.25 -5.48
CA LYS A 199 15.42 -4.76 -5.35
C LYS A 199 16.27 -3.79 -4.52
N VAL A 200 16.23 -2.50 -4.83
CA VAL A 200 17.00 -1.48 -4.09
C VAL A 200 16.52 -1.38 -2.64
N ALA A 201 15.20 -1.31 -2.41
CA ALA A 201 14.63 -1.30 -1.06
C ALA A 201 15.12 -2.52 -0.25
N GLY A 202 15.01 -3.71 -0.82
CA GLY A 202 15.45 -4.95 -0.18
C GLY A 202 16.96 -5.01 0.11
N LEU A 203 17.79 -4.33 -0.69
CA LEU A 203 19.24 -4.22 -0.43
C LEU A 203 19.54 -3.30 0.76
N MET A 204 18.81 -2.19 0.90
CA MET A 204 19.02 -1.25 2.02
C MET A 204 18.59 -1.84 3.37
N MET A 205 17.64 -2.78 3.39
CA MET A 205 17.13 -3.41 4.60
C MET A 205 17.94 -4.60 5.12
N ARG A 206 18.88 -5.12 4.32
CA ARG A 206 19.72 -6.26 4.73
C ARG A 206 20.82 -5.80 5.68
N GLN A 207 21.28 -6.68 6.56
CA GLN A 207 22.38 -6.38 7.49
C GLN A 207 23.75 -6.83 6.98
N THR A 208 23.81 -7.69 5.95
CA THR A 208 25.06 -8.26 5.42
C THR A 208 25.54 -7.54 4.15
N HIS A 209 26.85 -7.36 4.01
CA HIS A 209 27.48 -6.78 2.84
C HIS A 209 27.37 -7.74 1.64
N GLN A 210 26.91 -7.26 0.48
CA GLN A 210 26.87 -8.05 -0.75
C GLN A 210 27.51 -7.27 -1.91
N PRO A 211 28.16 -7.96 -2.89
CA PRO A 211 28.71 -7.35 -4.11
C PRO A 211 27.66 -6.59 -4.95
N VAL A 212 26.37 -6.79 -4.69
CA VAL A 212 25.27 -6.18 -5.43
C VAL A 212 25.17 -4.66 -5.19
N LEU A 213 25.75 -4.11 -4.12
CA LEU A 213 25.78 -2.67 -3.85
C LEU A 213 26.60 -1.88 -4.89
N ASP A 214 27.54 -2.55 -5.58
CA ASP A 214 28.35 -1.95 -6.65
C ASP A 214 27.50 -1.60 -7.88
N ASN A 215 26.31 -2.22 -8.00
CA ASN A 215 25.35 -1.95 -9.07
C ASN A 215 24.31 -0.90 -8.66
N LEU A 216 24.51 -0.16 -7.57
CA LEU A 216 23.62 0.94 -7.19
C LEU A 216 24.15 2.28 -7.70
N GLY A 217 23.22 3.06 -8.26
CA GLY A 217 23.41 4.44 -8.65
C GLY A 217 22.71 5.39 -7.68
N VAL A 218 23.08 6.67 -7.73
CA VAL A 218 22.35 7.76 -7.06
C VAL A 218 22.03 8.86 -8.04
N PHE A 219 20.79 9.35 -8.03
CA PHE A 219 20.36 10.54 -8.78
C PHE A 219 19.93 11.62 -7.79
N ILE A 220 20.75 12.66 -7.63
CA ILE A 220 20.42 13.77 -6.72
C ILE A 220 19.39 14.65 -7.42
N TRP A 221 18.17 14.71 -6.89
CA TRP A 221 17.12 15.55 -7.45
C TRP A 221 16.96 16.86 -6.69
N ALA A 222 17.34 16.99 -5.42
CA ALA A 222 17.29 18.27 -4.72
C ALA A 222 18.51 18.56 -3.84
N TRP A 223 18.81 19.85 -3.75
CA TRP A 223 19.73 20.45 -2.79
C TRP A 223 19.03 21.70 -2.23
N PRO A 224 18.22 21.54 -1.17
CA PRO A 224 17.27 22.58 -0.75
C PRO A 224 17.98 23.88 -0.30
N ASP A 225 19.14 23.76 0.35
CA ASP A 225 19.96 24.90 0.80
C ASP A 225 21.03 25.29 -0.24
N GLY A 226 20.89 24.82 -1.48
CA GLY A 226 21.83 25.06 -2.56
C GLY A 226 21.58 26.39 -3.29
N PRO A 227 22.50 26.80 -4.19
CA PRO A 227 22.37 28.03 -4.97
C PRO A 227 21.02 28.14 -5.69
N GLN A 228 20.35 29.30 -5.73
CA GLN A 228 19.04 29.41 -6.40
C GLN A 228 19.08 29.04 -7.90
N SER A 229 20.20 29.28 -8.57
CA SER A 229 20.39 28.90 -9.97
C SER A 229 20.52 27.39 -10.11
N MET A 230 19.56 26.77 -10.80
CA MET A 230 19.63 25.34 -11.14
C MET A 230 20.91 25.01 -11.91
N ALA A 231 21.33 25.86 -12.86
CA ALA A 231 22.58 25.64 -13.61
C ALA A 231 23.80 25.60 -12.68
N GLN A 232 23.86 26.48 -11.68
CA GLN A 232 24.93 26.47 -10.68
C GLN A 232 24.86 25.22 -9.80
N ARG A 233 23.67 24.82 -9.34
CA ARG A 233 23.49 23.56 -8.59
C ARG A 233 23.99 22.35 -9.37
N LEU A 234 23.62 22.24 -10.65
CA LEU A 234 24.04 21.14 -11.52
C LEU A 234 25.57 21.09 -11.65
N ALA A 235 26.20 22.24 -11.91
CA ALA A 235 27.65 22.32 -12.05
C ALA A 235 28.39 21.92 -10.76
N GLU A 236 27.92 22.38 -9.59
CA GLU A 236 28.52 22.02 -8.29
C GLU A 236 28.32 20.54 -7.95
N LEU A 237 27.12 19.98 -8.23
CA LEU A 237 26.85 18.56 -8.06
C LEU A 237 27.75 17.69 -8.96
N THR A 238 27.95 18.08 -10.22
CA THR A 238 28.85 17.37 -11.14
C THR A 238 30.29 17.39 -10.65
N LYS A 239 30.81 18.56 -10.21
CA LYS A 239 32.17 18.68 -9.65
C LYS A 239 32.36 17.77 -8.42
N ALA A 240 31.30 17.59 -7.63
CA ALA A 240 31.29 16.73 -6.46
C ALA A 240 31.14 15.23 -6.75
N GLY A 241 30.97 14.82 -8.01
CA GLY A 241 30.84 13.41 -8.42
C GLY A 241 29.41 12.95 -8.74
N PHE A 242 28.40 13.82 -8.61
CA PHE A 242 27.00 13.51 -8.94
C PHE A 242 26.64 13.85 -10.39
N ALA A 243 27.44 13.39 -11.35
CA ALA A 243 27.36 13.80 -12.76
C ALA A 243 26.07 13.39 -13.49
N LEU A 244 25.31 12.42 -12.98
CA LEU A 244 24.05 11.98 -13.62
C LEU A 244 22.97 13.07 -13.58
N THR A 245 22.95 13.87 -12.52
CA THR A 245 21.93 14.92 -12.36
C THR A 245 22.02 15.95 -13.49
N GLU A 246 23.22 16.48 -13.77
CA GLU A 246 23.41 17.41 -14.89
C GLU A 246 23.15 16.75 -16.25
N ARG A 247 23.63 15.52 -16.44
CA ARG A 247 23.49 14.79 -17.70
C ARG A 247 22.03 14.66 -18.17
N TYR A 248 21.11 14.46 -17.23
CA TYR A 248 19.69 14.20 -17.52
C TYR A 248 18.73 15.30 -17.07
N THR A 249 19.22 16.43 -16.58
CA THR A 249 18.38 17.61 -16.34
C THR A 249 18.35 18.47 -17.60
N ARG A 250 17.15 18.84 -18.07
CA ARG A 250 16.93 19.59 -19.32
C ARG A 250 16.05 20.81 -19.07
N VAL A 251 16.43 21.96 -19.63
CA VAL A 251 15.54 23.14 -19.66
C VAL A 251 14.34 22.81 -20.54
N VAL A 252 13.15 23.17 -20.09
CA VAL A 252 11.89 23.04 -20.86
C VAL A 252 11.06 24.30 -20.73
N ARG A 253 10.25 24.60 -21.73
CA ARG A 253 9.37 25.78 -21.77
C ARG A 253 7.92 25.43 -22.06
N THR A 254 7.68 24.29 -22.72
CA THR A 254 6.34 23.91 -23.17
C THR A 254 6.00 22.47 -22.79
N ALA A 255 4.70 22.16 -22.71
CA ALA A 255 4.24 20.79 -22.50
C ALA A 255 4.65 19.85 -23.66
N ASP A 256 4.79 20.40 -24.87
CA ASP A 256 5.26 19.67 -26.06
C ASP A 256 6.72 19.24 -25.92
N GLU A 257 7.60 20.13 -25.46
CA GLU A 257 9.01 19.78 -25.17
C GLU A 257 9.12 18.71 -24.08
N VAL A 258 8.33 18.82 -23.01
CA VAL A 258 8.29 17.80 -21.94
C VAL A 258 7.82 16.45 -22.50
N GLU A 259 6.78 16.44 -23.33
CA GLU A 259 6.28 15.21 -23.95
C GLU A 259 7.31 14.56 -24.87
N GLN A 260 8.03 15.37 -25.66
CA GLN A 260 9.10 14.89 -26.53
C GLN A 260 10.21 14.22 -25.72
N ILE A 261 10.69 14.86 -24.64
CA ILE A 261 11.73 14.30 -23.76
C ILE A 261 11.23 13.03 -23.07
N LYS A 262 9.99 13.05 -22.55
CA LYS A 262 9.36 11.89 -21.93
C LYS A 262 9.34 10.70 -22.90
N ASN A 263 8.85 10.90 -24.12
CA ASN A 263 8.78 9.83 -25.11
C ASN A 263 10.18 9.36 -25.53
N GLN A 264 11.14 10.27 -25.69
CA GLN A 264 12.53 9.93 -25.98
C GLN A 264 13.14 9.04 -24.89
N TRP A 265 12.99 9.38 -23.60
CA TRP A 265 13.49 8.58 -22.49
C TRP A 265 12.75 7.23 -22.35
N GLN A 266 11.51 7.13 -22.82
CA GLN A 266 10.80 5.86 -22.83
C GLN A 266 11.41 4.86 -23.83
N THR A 267 11.90 5.34 -24.98
CA THR A 267 12.35 4.50 -26.10
C THR A 267 13.87 4.44 -26.26
N SER A 268 14.62 5.27 -25.56
CA SER A 268 16.09 5.35 -25.68
C SER A 268 16.78 4.59 -24.55
N PRO A 269 18.00 4.08 -24.78
CA PRO A 269 18.80 3.45 -23.73
C PRO A 269 19.19 4.47 -22.64
N LEU A 270 18.88 4.13 -21.39
CA LEU A 270 19.25 4.85 -20.18
C LEU A 270 20.11 3.95 -19.26
N PRO A 271 20.80 4.50 -18.25
CA PRO A 271 21.55 3.70 -17.29
C PRO A 271 20.67 3.19 -16.13
N PHE A 272 19.36 3.39 -16.20
CA PHE A 272 18.39 3.05 -15.15
C PHE A 272 16.97 2.95 -15.71
N ALA A 273 16.09 2.27 -14.97
CA ALA A 273 14.65 2.28 -15.23
C ALA A 273 14.01 3.62 -14.84
N THR A 274 12.94 4.00 -15.54
CA THR A 274 12.19 5.22 -15.28
C THR A 274 10.69 4.94 -15.31
N ASP A 275 9.88 5.56 -14.47
CA ASP A 275 8.41 5.41 -14.54
C ASP A 275 7.70 6.66 -15.10
N GLY A 276 8.48 7.61 -15.62
CA GLY A 276 7.99 8.81 -16.29
C GLY A 276 9.02 9.94 -16.32
N ILE A 277 8.50 11.16 -16.31
CA ILE A 277 9.27 12.41 -16.26
C ILE A 277 8.82 13.24 -15.04
N VAL A 278 9.77 13.94 -14.41
CA VAL A 278 9.51 14.97 -13.41
C VAL A 278 9.75 16.32 -14.06
N VAL A 279 8.84 17.27 -13.85
CA VAL A 279 9.01 18.68 -14.25
C VAL A 279 9.00 19.51 -12.98
N ARG A 280 9.98 20.41 -12.86
CA ARG A 280 10.11 21.29 -11.70
C ARG A 280 10.35 22.73 -12.10
N SER A 281 9.90 23.65 -11.27
CA SER A 281 10.31 25.05 -11.28
C SER A 281 11.68 25.21 -10.59
N ALA A 282 12.52 26.12 -11.08
CA ALA A 282 13.73 26.54 -10.38
C ALA A 282 13.42 27.37 -9.14
N ILE A 283 12.26 28.05 -9.12
CA ILE A 283 11.76 28.79 -7.98
C ILE A 283 11.04 27.80 -7.07
N GLU A 284 11.63 27.56 -5.90
CA GLU A 284 11.11 26.70 -4.84
C GLU A 284 11.27 27.41 -3.48
N PRO A 285 10.42 27.12 -2.49
CA PRO A 285 10.60 27.67 -1.16
C PRO A 285 11.89 27.13 -0.52
N ALA A 286 12.45 27.89 0.43
CA ALA A 286 13.57 27.43 1.24
C ALA A 286 13.26 26.08 1.92
N GLY A 287 14.28 25.22 2.04
CA GLY A 287 14.15 23.83 2.50
C GLY A 287 13.47 23.70 3.87
N GLU A 288 13.65 24.67 4.77
CA GLU A 288 13.05 24.67 6.10
C GLU A 288 11.51 24.78 6.07
N ARG A 289 10.93 25.20 4.94
CA ARG A 289 9.48 25.29 4.74
C ARG A 289 8.87 24.07 4.06
N TRP A 290 9.67 23.06 3.71
CA TRP A 290 9.18 21.89 3.01
C TRP A 290 8.36 21.00 3.95
N GLN A 291 7.19 20.55 3.48
CA GLN A 291 6.34 19.59 4.17
C GLN A 291 5.85 18.50 3.22
N PRO A 292 5.60 17.27 3.71
CA PRO A 292 5.03 16.21 2.89
C PRO A 292 3.72 16.63 2.22
N GLY A 293 3.63 16.45 0.90
CA GLY A 293 2.44 16.82 0.12
C GLY A 293 2.38 18.28 -0.33
N GLU A 294 3.22 19.17 0.22
CA GLU A 294 3.27 20.60 -0.12
C GLU A 294 4.35 20.90 -1.18
N GLY A 295 4.30 20.23 -2.33
CA GLY A 295 5.30 20.34 -3.40
C GLY A 295 4.74 20.89 -4.72
N ASP A 296 4.11 22.06 -4.70
CA ASP A 296 3.42 22.62 -5.89
C ASP A 296 4.38 22.99 -7.04
N TRP A 297 5.66 23.26 -6.74
CA TRP A 297 6.72 23.57 -7.70
C TRP A 297 7.26 22.34 -8.46
N VAL A 298 6.74 21.14 -8.21
CA VAL A 298 7.20 19.90 -8.87
C VAL A 298 6.05 18.93 -9.17
N VAL A 299 6.02 18.43 -10.41
CA VAL A 299 5.02 17.46 -10.89
C VAL A 299 5.68 16.27 -11.58
N ALA A 300 5.02 15.12 -11.53
CA ALA A 300 5.39 13.90 -12.23
C ALA A 300 4.35 13.53 -13.29
N TRP A 301 4.82 13.26 -14.51
CA TRP A 301 4.01 12.73 -15.60
C TRP A 301 4.48 11.33 -15.97
N LYS A 302 3.69 10.31 -15.60
CA LYS A 302 4.05 8.90 -15.79
C LYS A 302 3.90 8.44 -17.24
N TYR A 303 4.59 7.36 -17.59
CA TYR A 303 4.29 6.62 -18.82
C TYR A 303 2.88 6.01 -18.75
N LEU A 304 2.28 5.79 -19.92
CA LEU A 304 1.05 5.01 -19.99
C LEU A 304 1.38 3.55 -19.58
N PRO A 305 0.54 2.91 -18.74
CA PRO A 305 0.74 1.51 -18.38
C PRO A 305 0.84 0.64 -19.63
N VAL A 306 1.79 -0.30 -19.65
CA VAL A 306 1.78 -1.37 -20.63
C VAL A 306 0.49 -2.16 -20.39
N SER A 307 -0.37 -2.19 -21.40
CA SER A 307 -1.61 -2.97 -21.38
C SER A 307 -1.50 -4.08 -22.41
N GLN A 308 -2.04 -5.24 -22.09
CA GLN A 308 -2.06 -6.41 -22.94
C GLN A 308 -3.44 -7.03 -22.93
N LEU A 309 -3.80 -7.60 -24.07
CA LEU A 309 -5.02 -8.38 -24.20
C LEU A 309 -4.81 -9.73 -23.50
N ALA A 310 -5.76 -10.14 -22.67
CA ALA A 310 -5.75 -11.44 -22.01
C ALA A 310 -7.13 -12.11 -22.14
N GLU A 311 -7.11 -13.39 -22.45
CA GLU A 311 -8.32 -14.22 -22.44
C GLU A 311 -8.70 -14.58 -21.01
N VAL A 312 -9.98 -14.44 -20.65
CA VAL A 312 -10.51 -14.95 -19.38
C VAL A 312 -10.75 -16.46 -19.52
N LYS A 313 -9.94 -17.29 -18.86
CA LYS A 313 -10.12 -18.75 -18.82
C LYS A 313 -11.22 -19.19 -17.86
N ALA A 314 -11.31 -18.56 -16.70
CA ALA A 314 -12.30 -18.92 -15.69
C ALA A 314 -12.60 -17.74 -14.76
N ILE A 315 -13.73 -17.80 -14.09
CA ILE A 315 -14.08 -16.90 -13.00
C ILE A 315 -14.18 -17.72 -11.72
N GLN A 316 -13.42 -17.31 -10.70
CA GLN A 316 -13.43 -17.91 -9.38
C GLN A 316 -14.06 -16.95 -8.37
N PHE A 317 -14.80 -17.50 -7.42
CA PHE A 317 -15.38 -16.77 -6.31
C PHE A 317 -14.63 -17.12 -5.04
N ALA A 318 -14.17 -16.11 -4.31
CA ALA A 318 -13.56 -16.29 -3.01
C ALA A 318 -14.49 -15.70 -1.94
N VAL A 319 -14.82 -16.51 -0.93
CA VAL A 319 -15.65 -16.08 0.19
C VAL A 319 -14.75 -15.63 1.33
N GLY A 320 -14.76 -14.35 1.66
CA GLY A 320 -13.99 -13.82 2.77
C GLY A 320 -14.57 -14.21 4.13
N ARG A 321 -13.80 -14.03 5.20
CA ARG A 321 -14.19 -14.37 6.58
C ARG A 321 -15.54 -13.77 7.03
N THR A 322 -15.92 -12.62 6.48
CA THR A 322 -17.16 -11.90 6.80
C THR A 322 -18.35 -12.31 5.92
N GLY A 323 -18.17 -13.28 5.02
CA GLY A 323 -19.16 -13.70 4.02
C GLY A 323 -19.17 -12.85 2.75
N LYS A 324 -18.34 -11.80 2.67
CA LYS A 324 -18.20 -11.00 1.43
C LYS A 324 -17.56 -11.85 0.33
N ILE A 325 -18.22 -11.91 -0.82
CA ILE A 325 -17.74 -12.65 -2.00
C ILE A 325 -16.95 -11.70 -2.91
N SER A 326 -15.69 -12.03 -3.17
CA SER A 326 -14.88 -11.39 -4.20
C SER A 326 -14.79 -12.27 -5.45
N VAL A 327 -14.62 -11.62 -6.59
CA VAL A 327 -14.53 -12.27 -7.89
C VAL A 327 -13.12 -12.12 -8.43
N VAL A 328 -12.53 -13.22 -8.88
CA VAL A 328 -11.19 -13.27 -9.48
C VAL A 328 -11.31 -13.87 -10.87
N ALA A 329 -10.81 -13.17 -11.88
CA ALA A 329 -10.64 -13.72 -13.21
C ALA A 329 -9.31 -14.47 -13.29
N ILE A 330 -9.38 -15.70 -13.80
CA ILE A 330 -8.24 -16.50 -14.21
C ILE A 330 -8.02 -16.22 -15.68
N LEU A 331 -6.81 -15.81 -16.02
CA LEU A 331 -6.44 -15.37 -17.35
C LEU A 331 -5.54 -16.41 -18.01
N GLU A 332 -5.58 -16.46 -19.34
CA GLU A 332 -4.47 -17.04 -20.08
C GLU A 332 -3.20 -16.25 -19.72
N PRO A 333 -2.08 -16.91 -19.36
CA PRO A 333 -0.92 -16.22 -18.85
C PRO A 333 -0.39 -15.16 -19.83
N VAL A 334 -0.46 -13.89 -19.43
CA VAL A 334 0.02 -12.76 -20.22
C VAL A 334 1.24 -12.13 -19.58
N GLN A 335 2.22 -11.74 -20.39
CA GLN A 335 3.38 -11.00 -19.92
C GLN A 335 3.05 -9.50 -19.95
N LEU A 336 2.97 -8.88 -18.78
CA LEU A 336 2.78 -7.45 -18.60
C LEU A 336 4.03 -6.89 -17.95
N ASP A 337 4.82 -6.11 -18.70
CA ASP A 337 6.14 -5.68 -18.26
C ASP A 337 7.00 -6.91 -17.87
N ASP A 338 7.59 -6.92 -16.68
CA ASP A 338 8.38 -8.00 -16.11
C ASP A 338 7.55 -9.05 -15.36
N LYS A 339 6.21 -8.93 -15.36
CA LYS A 339 5.30 -9.82 -14.61
C LYS A 339 4.50 -10.74 -15.53
N ARG A 340 4.51 -12.03 -15.19
CA ARG A 340 3.57 -13.00 -15.76
C ARG A 340 2.27 -12.98 -14.97
N VAL A 341 1.21 -12.43 -15.57
CA VAL A 341 -0.10 -12.27 -14.94
C VAL A 341 -1.02 -13.41 -15.36
N GLN A 342 -1.59 -14.09 -14.37
CA GLN A 342 -2.54 -15.19 -14.56
C GLN A 342 -3.86 -15.00 -13.80
N ARG A 343 -3.89 -14.06 -12.86
CA ARG A 343 -5.02 -13.81 -11.98
C ARG A 343 -5.20 -12.31 -11.82
N VAL A 344 -6.45 -11.85 -11.90
CA VAL A 344 -6.80 -10.44 -11.69
C VAL A 344 -8.09 -10.32 -10.89
N SER A 345 -8.10 -9.42 -9.90
CA SER A 345 -9.29 -9.16 -9.10
C SER A 345 -10.30 -8.34 -9.90
N LEU A 346 -11.56 -8.79 -9.92
CA LEU A 346 -12.70 -8.06 -10.48
C LEU A 346 -13.51 -7.33 -9.39
N GLY A 347 -13.13 -7.47 -8.12
CA GLY A 347 -13.80 -6.85 -6.99
C GLY A 347 -15.02 -7.63 -6.51
N SER A 348 -16.14 -6.94 -6.28
CA SER A 348 -17.37 -7.55 -5.77
C SER A 348 -18.17 -8.27 -6.87
N VAL A 349 -19.06 -9.18 -6.49
CA VAL A 349 -20.02 -9.81 -7.41
C VAL A 349 -20.85 -8.76 -8.17
N GLY A 350 -21.24 -7.67 -7.49
CA GLY A 350 -21.94 -6.55 -8.14
C GLY A 350 -21.10 -5.89 -9.23
N ARG A 351 -19.83 -5.57 -8.95
CA ARG A 351 -18.91 -5.00 -9.95
C ARG A 351 -18.68 -5.95 -11.11
N TRP A 352 -18.47 -7.24 -10.86
CA TRP A 352 -18.32 -8.23 -11.92
C TRP A 352 -19.55 -8.33 -12.82
N ARG A 353 -20.77 -8.29 -12.25
CA ARG A 353 -22.02 -8.22 -13.03
C ARG A 353 -22.09 -6.98 -13.90
N THR A 354 -21.68 -5.81 -13.39
CA THR A 354 -21.61 -4.56 -14.16
C THR A 354 -20.58 -4.62 -15.28
N LEU A 355 -19.40 -5.21 -15.01
CA LEU A 355 -18.36 -5.41 -16.02
C LEU A 355 -18.78 -6.41 -17.10
N ASP A 356 -19.78 -7.26 -16.80
CA ASP A 356 -20.33 -8.23 -17.72
C ASP A 356 -19.22 -9.11 -18.32
N ILE A 357 -18.41 -9.76 -17.48
CA ILE A 357 -17.28 -10.61 -17.92
C ILE A 357 -17.67 -12.09 -17.80
N ALA A 358 -17.41 -12.86 -18.85
CA ALA A 358 -17.56 -14.32 -18.91
C ALA A 358 -16.23 -14.99 -19.30
N PRO A 359 -16.03 -16.28 -18.97
CA PRO A 359 -14.98 -17.09 -19.62
C PRO A 359 -15.08 -17.01 -21.15
N GLY A 360 -13.94 -16.92 -21.83
CA GLY A 360 -13.82 -16.69 -23.27
C GLY A 360 -13.80 -15.22 -23.71
N ASP A 361 -14.15 -14.27 -22.83
CA ASP A 361 -14.00 -12.84 -23.13
C ASP A 361 -12.51 -12.46 -23.17
N GLN A 362 -12.17 -11.47 -24.01
CA GLN A 362 -10.85 -10.86 -24.03
C GLN A 362 -10.91 -9.52 -23.29
N VAL A 363 -10.07 -9.38 -22.27
CA VAL A 363 -9.99 -8.20 -21.42
C VAL A 363 -8.65 -7.49 -21.62
N LEU A 364 -8.67 -6.16 -21.59
CA LEU A 364 -7.45 -5.38 -21.51
C LEU A 364 -6.99 -5.37 -20.06
N VAL A 365 -5.79 -5.88 -19.84
CA VAL A 365 -5.17 -5.94 -18.52
C VAL A 365 -3.96 -5.04 -18.52
N SER A 366 -3.83 -4.24 -17.46
CA SER A 366 -2.67 -3.38 -17.24
C SER A 366 -2.16 -3.51 -15.83
N LEU A 367 -0.97 -2.97 -15.62
CA LEU A 367 -0.36 -2.81 -14.31
C LEU A 367 -0.68 -1.44 -13.74
N ALA A 368 -1.34 -1.40 -12.58
CA ALA A 368 -1.57 -0.19 -11.80
C ALA A 368 -0.57 -0.08 -10.65
N GLY A 369 -0.11 1.16 -10.40
CA GLY A 369 0.88 1.47 -9.36
C GLY A 369 2.10 0.55 -9.39
N GLN A 370 2.31 -0.20 -8.30
CA GLN A 370 3.43 -1.14 -8.08
C GLN A 370 3.33 -2.47 -8.87
N GLY A 371 2.64 -2.43 -10.01
CA GLY A 371 2.39 -3.60 -10.84
C GLY A 371 1.38 -4.58 -10.25
N ILE A 372 0.27 -4.07 -9.73
CA ILE A 372 -0.93 -4.89 -9.48
C ILE A 372 -1.73 -4.99 -10.78
N PRO A 373 -2.05 -6.19 -11.26
CA PRO A 373 -2.90 -6.35 -12.43
C PRO A 373 -4.30 -5.79 -12.18
N ARG A 374 -4.82 -5.04 -13.14
CA ARG A 374 -6.23 -4.63 -13.17
C ARG A 374 -6.82 -4.85 -14.56
N VAL A 375 -8.12 -5.09 -14.60
CA VAL A 375 -8.89 -5.07 -15.85
C VAL A 375 -9.35 -3.64 -16.09
N ASP A 376 -8.95 -3.08 -17.23
CA ASP A 376 -9.34 -1.73 -17.66
C ASP A 376 -10.70 -1.76 -18.36
N ASN A 377 -10.86 -2.65 -19.34
CA ASN A 377 -12.10 -2.83 -20.09
C ASN A 377 -12.20 -4.22 -20.74
N VAL A 378 -13.41 -4.59 -21.13
CA VAL A 378 -13.68 -5.77 -21.95
C VAL A 378 -13.56 -5.35 -23.42
N VAL A 379 -12.61 -5.95 -24.15
CA VAL A 379 -12.31 -5.60 -25.54
C VAL A 379 -13.15 -6.44 -26.49
N TRP A 380 -13.31 -7.74 -26.18
CA TRP A 380 -14.09 -8.67 -26.98
C TRP A 380 -14.92 -9.57 -26.08
N ARG A 381 -16.17 -9.83 -26.47
CA ARG A 381 -17.06 -10.76 -25.78
C ARG A 381 -17.15 -12.05 -26.59
N GLY A 382 -16.95 -13.19 -25.93
CA GLY A 382 -17.10 -14.50 -26.55
C GLY A 382 -18.51 -14.74 -27.07
N VAL A 383 -18.66 -15.66 -28.03
CA VAL A 383 -19.97 -16.03 -28.60
C VAL A 383 -20.77 -16.88 -27.60
N GLU A 384 -20.13 -17.89 -27.01
CA GLU A 384 -20.71 -18.71 -25.95
C GLU A 384 -20.33 -18.14 -24.59
N ARG A 385 -21.30 -17.54 -23.90
CA ARG A 385 -21.07 -16.83 -22.64
C ARG A 385 -21.75 -17.55 -21.48
N ILE A 386 -21.16 -18.67 -21.06
CA ILE A 386 -21.60 -19.39 -19.85
C ILE A 386 -20.92 -18.74 -18.64
N LYS A 387 -21.70 -17.96 -17.88
CA LYS A 387 -21.20 -17.34 -16.64
C LYS A 387 -21.38 -18.29 -15.47
N PRO A 388 -20.35 -18.46 -14.61
CA PRO A 388 -20.53 -19.26 -13.42
C PRO A 388 -21.45 -18.54 -12.44
N VAL A 389 -22.22 -19.32 -11.69
CA VAL A 389 -23.14 -18.80 -10.69
C VAL A 389 -22.32 -18.46 -9.43
N PRO A 390 -22.40 -17.21 -8.91
CA PRO A 390 -21.76 -16.89 -7.65
C PRO A 390 -22.38 -17.74 -6.53
N PRO A 391 -21.60 -18.15 -5.52
CA PRO A 391 -22.12 -18.86 -4.37
C PRO A 391 -23.35 -18.17 -3.77
N ALA A 392 -24.34 -18.94 -3.34
CA ALA A 392 -25.55 -18.39 -2.73
C ALA A 392 -25.17 -17.49 -1.53
N SER A 393 -25.82 -16.33 -1.41
CA SER A 393 -25.50 -15.31 -0.40
C SER A 393 -26.03 -15.68 1.00
N HIS A 394 -25.79 -16.91 1.46
CA HIS A 394 -26.10 -17.35 2.82
C HIS A 394 -24.92 -17.12 3.78
N PHE A 395 -23.76 -16.71 3.27
CA PHE A 395 -22.60 -16.41 4.09
C PHE A 395 -22.76 -15.09 4.86
N SER A 396 -22.51 -15.15 6.16
CA SER A 396 -22.50 -13.99 7.05
C SER A 396 -21.30 -14.07 8.00
N PRO A 397 -21.03 -13.02 8.79
CA PRO A 397 -20.02 -13.09 9.85
C PRO A 397 -20.26 -14.22 10.88
N LEU A 398 -21.46 -14.80 10.94
CA LEU A 398 -21.86 -15.88 11.86
C LEU A 398 -21.82 -17.29 11.25
N THR A 399 -21.55 -17.44 9.96
CA THR A 399 -21.57 -18.74 9.29
C THR A 399 -20.18 -19.37 9.14
N CYS A 400 -20.16 -20.67 8.85
CA CYS A 400 -18.96 -21.42 8.43
C CYS A 400 -17.82 -21.42 9.46
N PHE A 401 -18.18 -21.58 10.74
CA PHE A 401 -17.23 -21.93 11.80
C PHE A 401 -16.92 -23.42 11.87
N TYR A 402 -17.75 -24.23 11.21
CA TYR A 402 -17.59 -25.67 11.05
C TYR A 402 -17.27 -25.99 9.59
N ALA A 403 -16.49 -27.05 9.39
CA ALA A 403 -16.18 -27.53 8.06
C ALA A 403 -17.40 -28.22 7.46
N SER A 404 -17.85 -27.71 6.32
CA SER A 404 -18.80 -28.37 5.44
C SER A 404 -18.45 -28.04 4.00
N PRO A 405 -18.83 -28.87 3.01
CA PRO A 405 -18.51 -28.63 1.61
C PRO A 405 -18.85 -27.21 1.13
N ASP A 406 -20.00 -26.68 1.55
CA ASP A 406 -20.47 -25.33 1.19
C ASP A 406 -19.71 -24.20 1.90
N CYS A 407 -19.07 -24.50 3.04
CA CYS A 407 -18.43 -23.52 3.91
C CYS A 407 -16.92 -23.43 3.78
N LEU A 408 -16.26 -24.34 3.05
CA LEU A 408 -14.79 -24.46 3.03
C LEU A 408 -14.08 -23.14 2.75
N GLU A 409 -14.56 -22.33 1.80
CA GLU A 409 -13.91 -21.06 1.47
C GLU A 409 -13.93 -20.06 2.63
N GLN A 410 -15.08 -19.86 3.28
CA GLN A 410 -15.16 -18.98 4.44
C GLN A 410 -14.40 -19.57 5.64
N PHE A 411 -14.45 -20.89 5.80
CA PHE A 411 -13.76 -21.63 6.85
C PHE A 411 -12.24 -21.42 6.77
N PHE A 412 -11.63 -21.57 5.58
CA PHE A 412 -10.20 -21.30 5.40
C PHE A 412 -9.87 -19.80 5.48
N ALA A 413 -10.75 -18.91 5.02
CA ALA A 413 -10.56 -17.47 5.22
C ALA A 413 -10.53 -17.10 6.72
N ARG A 414 -11.29 -17.80 7.57
CA ARG A 414 -11.23 -17.64 9.04
C ARG A 414 -9.91 -18.17 9.62
N PHE A 415 -9.41 -19.30 9.14
CA PHE A 415 -8.11 -19.82 9.54
C PHE A 415 -6.95 -18.87 9.22
N VAL A 416 -6.92 -18.33 8.00
CA VAL A 416 -5.89 -17.34 7.59
C VAL A 416 -5.96 -16.08 8.44
N TRP A 417 -7.16 -15.64 8.81
CA TRP A 417 -7.34 -14.53 9.74
C TRP A 417 -6.83 -14.88 11.14
N LEU A 418 -7.19 -16.05 11.66
CA LEU A 418 -6.81 -16.55 12.98
C LEU A 418 -5.29 -16.65 13.13
N SER A 419 -4.59 -17.19 12.12
CA SER A 419 -3.12 -17.32 12.15
C SER A 419 -2.38 -16.02 11.92
N SER A 420 -3.07 -14.95 11.50
CA SER A 420 -2.41 -13.68 11.19
C SER A 420 -1.66 -13.10 12.40
N ARG A 421 -0.62 -12.33 12.11
CA ARG A 421 0.22 -11.68 13.12
C ARG A 421 -0.57 -10.81 14.09
N GLN A 422 -1.71 -10.25 13.68
CA GLN A 422 -2.54 -9.40 14.54
C GLN A 422 -3.45 -10.22 15.49
N VAL A 423 -3.66 -11.50 15.19
CA VAL A 423 -4.61 -12.37 15.90
C VAL A 423 -3.87 -13.36 16.78
N LEU A 424 -3.60 -14.60 16.37
CA LEU A 424 -2.85 -15.56 17.20
C LEU A 424 -1.36 -15.66 16.84
N ASP A 425 -0.91 -14.94 15.80
CA ASP A 425 0.51 -14.87 15.40
C ASP A 425 1.14 -16.24 15.12
N ILE A 426 0.41 -17.06 14.37
CA ILE A 426 0.86 -18.41 13.98
C ILE A 426 1.52 -18.30 12.61
N GLU A 427 2.79 -17.88 12.64
CA GLU A 427 3.59 -17.73 11.42
C GLU A 427 3.62 -19.03 10.60
N GLY A 428 3.71 -18.90 9.28
CA GLY A 428 3.86 -20.04 8.36
C GLY A 428 2.56 -20.79 8.07
N LEU A 429 1.43 -20.40 8.65
CA LEU A 429 0.11 -20.95 8.29
C LEU A 429 -0.70 -19.96 7.43
N GLY A 430 -0.51 -20.03 6.12
CA GLY A 430 -1.39 -19.44 5.12
C GLY A 430 -2.45 -20.44 4.62
N ASP A 431 -3.29 -20.02 3.67
CA ASP A 431 -4.41 -20.80 3.13
C ASP A 431 -4.01 -22.23 2.74
N SER A 432 -2.93 -22.39 1.96
CA SER A 432 -2.48 -23.69 1.49
C SER A 432 -2.05 -24.64 2.62
N ASN A 433 -1.40 -24.13 3.67
CA ASN A 433 -0.95 -24.96 4.79
C ASN A 433 -2.12 -25.33 5.71
N TRP A 434 -3.10 -24.43 5.88
CA TRP A 434 -4.34 -24.74 6.60
C TRP A 434 -5.16 -25.81 5.87
N ARG A 435 -5.26 -25.73 4.54
CA ARG A 435 -5.89 -26.76 3.71
C ARG A 435 -5.19 -28.11 3.84
N LEU A 436 -3.86 -28.13 3.81
CA LEU A 436 -3.08 -29.35 3.99
C LEU A 436 -3.32 -30.00 5.36
N LEU A 437 -3.33 -29.20 6.43
CA LEU A 437 -3.64 -29.69 7.78
C LEU A 437 -5.06 -30.22 7.90
N HIS A 438 -6.04 -29.51 7.33
CA HIS A 438 -7.42 -29.97 7.31
C HIS A 438 -7.58 -31.26 6.50
N GLN A 439 -6.88 -31.40 5.38
CA GLN A 439 -6.90 -32.62 4.57
C GLN A 439 -6.32 -33.82 5.33
N ALA A 440 -5.29 -33.61 6.15
CA ALA A 440 -4.65 -34.67 6.92
C ALA A 440 -5.44 -35.06 8.19
N HIS A 441 -6.05 -34.07 8.86
CA HIS A 441 -6.60 -34.25 10.21
C HIS A 441 -8.11 -33.97 10.34
N HIS A 442 -8.78 -33.62 9.26
CA HIS A 442 -10.24 -33.45 9.17
C HIS A 442 -10.83 -32.56 10.26
N PHE A 443 -10.41 -31.29 10.30
CA PHE A 443 -10.94 -30.33 11.27
C PHE A 443 -12.46 -30.19 11.17
N GLU A 444 -13.13 -30.37 12.29
CA GLU A 444 -14.58 -30.17 12.42
C GLU A 444 -14.93 -28.68 12.47
N HIS A 445 -14.13 -27.87 13.19
CA HIS A 445 -14.36 -26.45 13.39
C HIS A 445 -13.05 -25.64 13.42
N ILE A 446 -13.15 -24.31 13.47
CA ILE A 446 -11.99 -23.40 13.34
C ILE A 446 -10.96 -23.49 14.48
N PHE A 447 -11.25 -24.25 15.53
CA PHE A 447 -10.36 -24.43 16.68
C PHE A 447 -9.87 -25.88 16.84
N SER A 448 -10.31 -26.82 16.00
CA SER A 448 -9.93 -28.24 16.11
C SER A 448 -8.42 -28.48 16.05
N TRP A 449 -7.65 -27.55 15.48
CA TRP A 449 -6.18 -27.59 15.47
C TRP A 449 -5.56 -27.59 16.87
N LEU A 450 -6.24 -27.07 17.89
CA LEU A 450 -5.78 -27.12 19.27
C LEU A 450 -5.68 -28.56 19.78
N ALA A 451 -6.51 -29.48 19.28
CA ALA A 451 -6.50 -30.88 19.70
C ALA A 451 -5.35 -31.69 19.09
N LEU A 452 -4.59 -31.14 18.13
CA LEU A 452 -3.51 -31.87 17.46
C LEU A 452 -2.33 -32.09 18.41
N THR A 453 -1.89 -33.35 18.50
CA THR A 453 -0.69 -33.70 19.25
C THR A 453 0.58 -33.36 18.46
N LYS A 454 1.70 -33.31 19.18
CA LYS A 454 3.03 -33.16 18.59
C LYS A 454 3.29 -34.23 17.52
N GLU A 455 2.93 -35.48 17.80
CA GLU A 455 3.15 -36.63 16.93
C GLU A 455 2.32 -36.54 15.64
N GLN A 456 1.07 -36.06 15.74
CA GLN A 456 0.21 -35.82 14.57
C GLN A 456 0.77 -34.71 13.66
N LEU A 457 1.31 -33.65 14.26
CA LEU A 457 1.92 -32.55 13.50
C LEU A 457 3.24 -32.97 12.82
N GLN A 458 4.07 -33.76 13.50
CA GLN A 458 5.32 -34.29 12.93
C GLN A 458 5.08 -35.31 11.81
N SER A 459 3.95 -36.02 11.84
CA SER A 459 3.55 -37.01 10.83
C SER A 459 2.64 -36.46 9.71
N THR A 460 2.38 -35.14 9.70
CA THR A 460 1.52 -34.51 8.69
C THR A 460 2.13 -34.62 7.28
N PRO A 461 1.44 -35.23 6.30
CA PRO A 461 1.92 -35.32 4.92
C PRO A 461 2.23 -33.94 4.33
N GLY A 462 3.37 -33.80 3.66
CA GLY A 462 3.86 -32.53 3.10
C GLY A 462 4.63 -31.66 4.09
N PHE A 463 4.66 -32.00 5.38
CA PHE A 463 5.58 -31.40 6.36
C PHE A 463 6.72 -32.36 6.68
N ASN A 464 7.91 -31.80 6.93
CA ASN A 464 8.97 -32.57 7.57
C ASN A 464 8.79 -32.54 9.10
N SER A 465 9.37 -33.51 9.79
CA SER A 465 9.22 -33.67 11.24
C SER A 465 9.65 -32.42 12.03
N ALA A 466 10.70 -31.72 11.59
CA ALA A 466 11.15 -30.48 12.23
C ALA A 466 10.11 -29.36 12.11
N ARG A 467 9.49 -29.20 10.94
CA ARG A 467 8.41 -28.23 10.70
C ARG A 467 7.17 -28.55 11.52
N GLY A 468 6.81 -29.83 11.64
CA GLY A 468 5.72 -30.26 12.51
C GLY A 468 5.95 -29.89 13.98
N LEU A 469 7.18 -30.12 14.48
CA LEU A 469 7.56 -29.72 15.84
C LEU A 469 7.54 -28.21 16.05
N GLN A 470 8.07 -27.43 15.11
CA GLN A 470 8.01 -25.98 15.16
C GLN A 470 6.56 -25.48 15.21
N LEU A 471 5.68 -26.09 14.42
CA LEU A 471 4.27 -25.72 14.40
C LEU A 471 3.57 -26.06 15.73
N TRP A 472 3.90 -27.21 16.33
CA TRP A 472 3.41 -27.56 17.66
C TRP A 472 3.79 -26.51 18.70
N HIS A 473 5.06 -26.09 18.74
CA HIS A 473 5.49 -25.01 19.64
C HIS A 473 4.73 -23.70 19.42
N ARG A 474 4.41 -23.37 18.16
CA ARG A 474 3.60 -22.18 17.82
C ARG A 474 2.17 -22.31 18.31
N PHE A 475 1.56 -23.50 18.23
CA PHE A 475 0.24 -23.75 18.79
C PHE A 475 0.22 -23.61 20.31
N GLU A 476 1.23 -24.14 20.99
CA GLU A 476 1.40 -23.95 22.44
C GLU A 476 1.57 -22.48 22.82
N PHE A 477 2.34 -21.72 22.04
CA PHE A 477 2.46 -20.28 22.24
C PHE A 477 1.15 -19.53 21.95
N ALA A 478 0.38 -19.96 20.95
CA ALA A 478 -0.93 -19.40 20.63
C ALA A 478 -1.93 -19.58 21.79
N ARG A 479 -1.91 -20.73 22.48
CA ARG A 479 -2.72 -20.98 23.70
C ARG A 479 -2.48 -19.94 24.80
N GLN A 480 -1.26 -19.40 24.89
CA GLN A 480 -0.87 -18.43 25.90
C GLN A 480 -1.20 -16.97 25.52
N GLN A 481 -1.75 -16.74 24.32
CA GLN A 481 -2.11 -15.39 23.88
C GLN A 481 -3.21 -14.77 24.75
N PRO A 482 -3.22 -13.42 24.88
CA PRO A 482 -4.26 -12.73 25.65
C PRO A 482 -5.67 -13.01 25.13
N PHE A 483 -6.66 -12.98 26.04
CA PHE A 483 -8.09 -13.16 25.72
C PHE A 483 -8.56 -12.30 24.54
N THR A 484 -8.09 -11.05 24.42
CA THR A 484 -8.45 -10.13 23.32
C THR A 484 -8.02 -10.63 21.93
N ARG A 485 -6.93 -11.40 21.86
CA ARG A 485 -6.48 -12.06 20.61
C ARG A 485 -7.35 -13.25 20.26
N TRP A 486 -7.78 -14.03 21.25
CA TRP A 486 -8.75 -15.11 21.07
C TRP A 486 -10.14 -14.61 20.68
N MET A 487 -10.59 -13.49 21.25
CA MET A 487 -11.79 -12.78 20.80
C MET A 487 -11.64 -12.35 19.33
N SER A 488 -10.47 -11.87 18.93
CA SER A 488 -10.19 -11.53 17.52
C SER A 488 -10.17 -12.78 16.62
N ALA A 489 -9.71 -13.93 17.14
CA ALA A 489 -9.71 -15.22 16.43
C ALA A 489 -11.12 -15.74 16.13
N PHE A 490 -12.08 -15.52 17.04
CA PHE A 490 -13.50 -15.73 16.78
C PHE A 490 -14.06 -14.86 15.64
N GLY A 491 -13.37 -13.78 15.30
CA GLY A 491 -13.84 -12.82 14.31
C GLY A 491 -14.98 -11.94 14.82
N VAL A 492 -15.03 -11.68 16.14
CA VAL A 492 -16.00 -10.77 16.74
C VAL A 492 -16.00 -9.44 15.96
N PRO A 493 -17.15 -8.92 15.51
CA PRO A 493 -17.23 -7.75 14.64
C PRO A 493 -17.00 -6.43 15.40
N LEU A 494 -15.99 -6.38 16.25
CA LEU A 494 -15.57 -5.19 17.01
C LEU A 494 -14.50 -4.40 16.25
N PRO A 495 -14.63 -3.07 16.15
CA PRO A 495 -13.54 -2.23 15.68
C PRO A 495 -12.39 -2.28 16.71
N ALA A 496 -11.15 -2.12 16.24
CA ALA A 496 -9.97 -2.15 17.11
C ALA A 496 -10.04 -1.11 18.26
N THR A 497 -10.72 0.01 18.04
CA THR A 497 -10.98 1.03 19.07
C THR A 497 -11.85 0.49 20.21
N ALA A 498 -12.90 -0.26 19.90
CA ALA A 498 -13.75 -0.88 20.90
C ALA A 498 -13.01 -2.00 21.65
N ILE A 499 -12.18 -2.78 20.96
CA ILE A 499 -11.34 -3.81 21.61
C ILE A 499 -10.38 -3.18 22.63
N LYS A 500 -9.79 -2.02 22.34
CA LYS A 500 -8.89 -1.30 23.25
C LYS A 500 -9.62 -0.68 24.45
N ALA A 501 -10.86 -0.25 24.25
CA ALA A 501 -11.70 0.33 25.30
C ALA A 501 -12.44 -0.72 26.14
N LEU A 502 -12.37 -2.00 25.74
CA LEU A 502 -12.97 -3.13 26.42
C LEU A 502 -12.24 -3.36 27.75
N ASN A 503 -12.97 -3.28 28.86
CA ASN A 503 -12.41 -3.56 30.19
C ASN A 503 -12.53 -5.04 30.55
N GLU A 504 -13.46 -5.73 29.89
CA GLU A 504 -13.83 -7.10 30.16
C GLU A 504 -12.71 -8.06 29.78
N ARG A 505 -12.50 -9.05 30.63
CA ARG A 505 -11.38 -10.01 30.53
C ARG A 505 -11.85 -11.44 30.31
N SER A 506 -13.17 -11.67 30.28
CA SER A 506 -13.76 -13.00 30.08
C SER A 506 -14.90 -12.99 29.06
N TRP A 507 -15.12 -14.14 28.43
CA TRP A 507 -16.21 -14.38 27.48
C TRP A 507 -17.58 -14.15 28.13
N ARG A 508 -17.73 -14.56 29.40
CA ARG A 508 -18.96 -14.40 30.18
C ARG A 508 -19.34 -12.93 30.32
N GLU A 509 -18.39 -12.07 30.71
CA GLU A 509 -18.62 -10.62 30.85
C GLU A 509 -19.04 -9.94 29.54
N LEU A 510 -18.58 -10.46 28.39
CA LEU A 510 -18.98 -9.95 27.08
C LEU A 510 -20.36 -10.44 26.67
N ARG A 511 -20.68 -11.70 26.96
CA ARG A 511 -22.00 -12.27 26.68
C ARG A 511 -23.10 -11.56 27.46
N ASP A 512 -22.82 -11.19 28.72
CA ASP A 512 -23.81 -10.56 29.60
C ASP A 512 -24.06 -9.07 29.26
N LYS A 513 -23.36 -8.51 28.27
CA LYS A 513 -23.60 -7.14 27.78
C LYS A 513 -24.85 -7.05 26.91
N ASP A 514 -25.72 -6.13 27.29
CA ASP A 514 -26.86 -5.72 26.47
C ASP A 514 -26.45 -4.74 25.35
N ALA A 515 -27.38 -4.47 24.44
CA ALA A 515 -27.14 -3.56 23.32
C ALA A 515 -26.80 -2.13 23.79
N GLY A 516 -27.34 -1.68 24.93
CA GLY A 516 -27.02 -0.38 25.52
C GLY A 516 -25.55 -0.28 25.92
N SER A 517 -25.05 -1.29 26.63
CA SER A 517 -23.64 -1.39 27.05
C SER A 517 -22.69 -1.47 25.85
N TRP A 518 -23.05 -2.23 24.81
CA TRP A 518 -22.27 -2.28 23.57
C TRP A 518 -22.23 -0.92 22.86
N HIS A 519 -23.33 -0.17 22.86
CA HIS A 519 -23.40 1.15 22.21
C HIS A 519 -22.49 2.20 22.87
N GLN A 520 -22.16 2.04 24.17
CA GLN A 520 -21.24 2.94 24.87
C GLN A 520 -19.80 2.84 24.37
N LEU A 521 -19.43 1.75 23.67
CA LEU A 521 -18.08 1.57 23.15
C LEU A 521 -17.84 2.36 21.85
N PRO A 522 -16.61 2.88 21.66
CA PRO A 522 -16.29 3.74 20.52
C PRO A 522 -16.39 3.01 19.18
N GLY A 523 -17.20 3.56 18.26
CA GLY A 523 -17.39 3.04 16.91
C GLY A 523 -18.52 1.99 16.78
N ILE A 524 -19.32 1.80 17.83
CA ILE A 524 -20.45 0.88 17.88
C ILE A 524 -21.77 1.67 17.85
N GLY A 525 -22.41 1.71 16.67
CA GLY A 525 -23.77 2.22 16.53
C GLY A 525 -24.84 1.20 16.96
N PRO A 526 -26.12 1.60 17.03
CA PRO A 526 -27.21 0.75 17.50
C PRO A 526 -27.33 -0.57 16.73
N GLU A 527 -27.17 -0.53 15.40
CA GLU A 527 -27.21 -1.74 14.56
C GLU A 527 -26.05 -2.70 14.86
N LYS A 528 -24.83 -2.17 15.07
CA LYS A 528 -23.68 -3.01 15.43
C LYS A 528 -23.82 -3.58 16.84
N ALA A 529 -24.36 -2.82 17.78
CA ALA A 529 -24.62 -3.28 19.14
C ALA A 529 -25.57 -4.48 19.13
N GLN A 530 -26.67 -4.41 18.37
CA GLN A 530 -27.58 -5.54 18.19
C GLN A 530 -26.90 -6.75 17.54
N ARG A 531 -26.07 -6.53 16.51
CA ARG A 531 -25.29 -7.61 15.88
C ARG A 531 -24.28 -8.26 16.84
N LEU A 532 -23.71 -7.51 17.77
CA LEU A 532 -22.81 -8.04 18.80
C LEU A 532 -23.58 -8.89 19.81
N VAL A 533 -24.73 -8.41 20.29
CA VAL A 533 -25.61 -9.22 21.14
C VAL A 533 -25.96 -10.53 20.43
N ALA A 534 -26.37 -10.47 19.16
CA ALA A 534 -26.66 -11.65 18.35
C ALA A 534 -25.44 -12.58 18.22
N PHE A 535 -24.23 -12.03 18.01
CA PHE A 535 -23.00 -12.82 17.92
C PHE A 535 -22.69 -13.60 19.20
N PHE A 536 -22.75 -12.94 20.36
CA PHE A 536 -22.43 -13.59 21.64
C PHE A 536 -23.50 -14.59 22.13
N HIS A 537 -24.73 -14.48 21.60
CA HIS A 537 -25.84 -15.39 21.89
C HIS A 537 -26.05 -16.46 20.81
N ASP A 538 -25.28 -16.41 19.72
CA ASP A 538 -25.39 -17.40 18.65
C ASP A 538 -24.97 -18.80 19.17
N PRO A 539 -25.80 -19.84 19.01
CA PRO A 539 -25.52 -21.18 19.55
C PRO A 539 -24.19 -21.77 19.07
N VAL A 540 -23.82 -21.53 17.81
CA VAL A 540 -22.56 -22.03 17.22
C VAL A 540 -21.37 -21.38 17.93
N ILE A 541 -21.45 -20.08 18.15
CA ILE A 541 -20.40 -19.32 18.82
C ILE A 541 -20.29 -19.74 20.29
N VAL A 542 -21.41 -19.89 20.99
CA VAL A 542 -21.45 -20.32 22.39
C VAL A 542 -20.81 -21.70 22.56
N ASN A 543 -21.14 -22.67 21.70
CA ASN A 543 -20.55 -24.00 21.77
C ASN A 543 -19.04 -23.99 21.57
N LEU A 544 -18.54 -23.20 20.62
CA LEU A 544 -17.11 -23.05 20.39
C LEU A 544 -16.40 -22.35 21.57
N ALA A 545 -17.07 -21.41 22.22
CA ALA A 545 -16.52 -20.73 23.39
C ALA A 545 -16.38 -21.69 24.58
N VAL A 546 -17.38 -22.54 24.81
CA VAL A 546 -17.30 -23.63 25.81
C VAL A 546 -16.15 -24.58 25.48
N TRP A 547 -16.04 -25.01 24.22
CA TRP A 547 -14.97 -25.90 23.78
C TRP A 547 -13.57 -25.30 24.00
N LEU A 548 -13.37 -23.99 23.75
CA LEU A 548 -12.10 -23.33 24.08
C LEU A 548 -11.79 -23.34 25.58
N GLY A 549 -12.80 -23.16 26.44
CA GLY A 549 -12.66 -23.29 27.88
C GLY A 549 -12.20 -24.70 28.30
N GLU A 550 -12.78 -25.74 27.68
CA GLU A 550 -12.37 -27.15 27.89
C GLU A 550 -10.92 -27.42 27.43
N GLN A 551 -10.44 -26.70 26.40
CA GLN A 551 -9.04 -26.77 25.95
C GLN A 551 -8.08 -25.91 26.80
N GLY A 552 -8.57 -25.25 27.86
CA GLY A 552 -7.77 -24.46 28.79
C GLY A 552 -7.35 -23.08 28.28
N VAL A 553 -8.07 -22.52 27.30
CA VAL A 553 -7.79 -21.16 26.81
C VAL A 553 -8.28 -20.12 27.81
N LYS A 554 -7.35 -19.31 28.34
CA LYS A 554 -7.67 -18.31 29.37
C LYS A 554 -8.72 -17.29 28.90
N GLY A 555 -9.75 -17.10 29.72
CA GLY A 555 -10.82 -16.12 29.48
C GLY A 555 -12.07 -16.71 28.82
N PHE A 556 -12.05 -17.99 28.45
CA PHE A 556 -13.19 -18.80 28.03
C PHE A 556 -13.48 -19.83 29.13
#